data_AF-A0A1W9S6V2-F1
#
_entry.id   AF-A0A1W9S6V2-F1
#
_cell.length_a   1.000
_cell.length_b   1.000
_cell.length_c   1.000
_cell.angle_alpha   90.00
_cell.angle_beta   90.00
_cell.angle_gamma   90.00
#
_symmetry.space_group_name_H-M   'P 1'
#
loop_
_entity.id
_entity.type
_entity.pdbx_description
1 polymer ?
#
loop_
_entity_poly.entity_id
_entity_poly.type
_entity_poly.pdbx_seq_one_letter_code
_entity_poly.pdbx_strand_id
1 'polypeptide(L)'
;MRKWLVILIAVVFIATVNAGGSKEVSITIYNNDLGLVKDVRSLEFKRGINNIDFDEVASRIDPTSVNFRCIDDKNVAVLEQNFLYDLVSTDALLKRYLGKNIEVIAEDDRRYRGELLSFDGKNVILGSDDGEVMMVSLAKIADYTFPSLPEGLMLKPTLCWLADSPSGGAKRCEVSYLTNGINWHADYVAVASADDRQLDLSGWVTINNKSGATYEDATLKLVAGDVHRVEERRRPRMDLAEAKFKGGAGRPQFEEEEFFEYHLYSLSRPATINDKEIKQLSLFPSTRTKVKKVYIFDAARQVYFRTDGDKIKIKVNLEFENSEEAGLGIPLPKGKIRVYKADLKGALQFIGEDLIDHTPKDEKVRVYLGDAFDITGTRKKTNIEDLGKDRVRESYEIVLKNHKKEDIVVTVVEHTRGWREWEIKRSSLEYRKIDNYRIEFDVEVAAESEATLTYTIQYY
;
A
#
# COMPACT_ATOMS: atom_id res chain seq x y z
N MET A 1 56.65 57.72 33.82
CA MET A 1 55.95 57.74 32.53
C MET A 1 56.32 56.50 31.72
N ARG A 2 55.40 55.55 31.58
CA ARG A 2 55.43 54.52 30.52
C ARG A 2 54.07 53.83 30.48
N LYS A 3 53.23 54.22 29.52
CA LYS A 3 51.94 53.56 29.23
C LYS A 3 52.26 52.30 28.41
N TRP A 4 51.78 51.14 28.84
CA TRP A 4 51.77 49.93 28.03
C TRP A 4 50.43 49.85 27.30
N LEU A 5 50.49 49.85 25.97
CA LEU A 5 49.36 49.65 25.08
C LEU A 5 49.27 48.13 24.83
N VAL A 6 48.21 47.48 25.31
CA VAL A 6 47.91 46.08 24.96
C VAL A 6 47.03 46.10 23.73
N ILE A 7 47.56 45.67 22.59
CA ILE A 7 46.81 45.46 21.35
C ILE A 7 46.26 44.04 21.38
N LEU A 8 44.94 43.91 21.49
CA LEU A 8 44.23 42.64 21.32
C LEU A 8 44.04 42.39 19.82
N ILE A 9 44.73 41.40 19.26
CA ILE A 9 44.49 40.91 17.90
C ILE A 9 43.33 39.93 17.96
N ALA A 10 42.16 40.34 17.48
CA ALA A 10 41.02 39.46 17.27
C ALA A 10 41.24 38.67 15.96
N VAL A 11 41.57 37.39 16.08
CA VAL A 11 41.57 36.45 14.96
C VAL A 11 40.13 36.03 14.70
N VAL A 12 39.54 36.56 13.62
CA VAL A 12 38.23 36.15 13.13
C VAL A 12 38.42 34.83 12.36
N PHE A 13 37.99 33.72 12.96
CA PHE A 13 37.80 32.46 12.24
C PHE A 13 36.56 32.61 11.35
N ILE A 14 36.78 32.88 10.06
CA ILE A 14 35.74 32.75 9.04
C ILE A 14 35.59 31.25 8.79
N ALA A 15 34.60 30.63 9.42
CA ALA A 15 34.15 29.30 9.03
C ALA A 15 33.52 29.42 7.64
N THR A 16 34.23 28.95 6.62
CA THR A 16 33.65 28.68 5.31
C THR A 16 32.63 27.57 5.47
N VAL A 17 31.35 27.94 5.53
CA VAL A 17 30.24 27.01 5.32
C VAL A 17 30.35 26.54 3.86
N ASN A 18 30.78 25.30 3.67
CA ASN A 18 30.60 24.62 2.38
C ASN A 18 29.09 24.55 2.13
N ALA A 19 28.59 25.41 1.24
CA ALA A 19 27.27 25.25 0.64
C ALA A 19 27.34 24.11 -0.37
N GLY A 20 27.42 22.87 0.13
CA GLY A 20 26.98 21.73 -0.65
C GLY A 20 25.47 21.89 -0.82
N GLY A 21 25.03 22.22 -2.03
CA GLY A 21 23.60 22.35 -2.33
C GLY A 21 22.90 21.07 -1.93
N SER A 22 22.07 21.14 -0.89
CA SER A 22 21.35 20.00 -0.35
C SER A 22 20.41 19.45 -1.42
N LYS A 23 20.55 18.16 -1.74
CA LYS A 23 19.58 17.41 -2.54
C LYS A 23 18.22 17.49 -1.84
N GLU A 24 17.21 18.03 -2.50
CA GLU A 24 15.84 18.11 -1.96
C GLU A 24 14.97 17.11 -2.70
N VAL A 25 14.43 16.13 -1.97
CA VAL A 25 13.58 15.09 -2.54
C VAL A 25 12.17 15.21 -1.96
N SER A 26 11.18 15.13 -2.84
CA SER A 26 9.79 14.93 -2.47
C SER A 26 9.26 13.67 -3.14
N ILE A 27 8.47 12.90 -2.41
CA ILE A 27 7.78 11.74 -2.93
C ILE A 27 6.30 11.77 -2.56
N THR A 28 5.46 11.64 -3.57
CA THR A 28 4.01 11.42 -3.42
C THR A 28 3.71 9.97 -3.77
N ILE A 29 3.13 9.21 -2.84
CA ILE A 29 2.80 7.80 -3.04
C ILE A 29 1.29 7.68 -3.20
N TYR A 30 0.85 6.96 -4.24
CA TYR A 30 -0.55 6.70 -4.54
C TYR A 30 -0.90 5.26 -4.19
N ASN A 31 -2.20 4.97 -4.11
CA ASN A 31 -2.65 3.58 -4.19
C ASN A 31 -2.42 3.07 -5.63
N ASN A 32 -2.12 1.77 -5.79
CA ASN A 32 -1.88 1.08 -7.08
C ASN A 32 -0.45 1.17 -7.66
N ASP A 33 0.57 0.98 -6.82
CA ASP A 33 1.97 0.80 -7.24
C ASP A 33 2.52 1.99 -8.05
N LEU A 34 2.25 3.21 -7.57
CA LEU A 34 2.66 4.45 -8.23
C LEU A 34 3.24 5.43 -7.22
N GLY A 35 4.41 5.97 -7.54
CA GLY A 35 5.01 7.11 -6.88
C GLY A 35 5.33 8.23 -7.87
N LEU A 36 5.14 9.47 -7.47
CA LEU A 36 5.67 10.66 -8.12
C LEU A 36 6.86 11.16 -7.31
N VAL A 37 8.04 11.16 -7.93
CA VAL A 37 9.26 11.68 -7.33
C VAL A 37 9.53 13.07 -7.90
N LYS A 38 9.99 13.98 -7.05
CA LYS A 38 10.62 15.25 -7.44
C LYS A 38 11.97 15.32 -6.76
N ASP A 39 13.02 15.53 -7.55
CA ASP A 39 14.41 15.56 -7.10
C ASP A 39 15.04 16.87 -7.59
N VAL A 40 15.42 17.73 -6.64
CA VAL A 40 16.09 19.00 -6.93
C VAL A 40 17.56 18.88 -6.58
N ARG A 41 18.42 19.09 -7.58
CA ARG A 41 19.89 19.04 -7.43
C ARG A 41 20.55 20.23 -8.10
N SER A 42 21.74 20.57 -7.63
CA SER A 42 22.63 21.50 -8.34
C SER A 42 23.39 20.74 -9.43
N LEU A 43 23.21 21.15 -10.69
CA LEU A 43 23.88 20.57 -11.85
C LEU A 43 24.86 21.58 -12.45
N GLU A 44 26.04 21.12 -12.85
CA GLU A 44 27.07 21.94 -13.49
C GLU A 44 26.89 21.93 -15.01
N PHE A 45 26.85 23.11 -15.61
CA PHE A 45 26.75 23.27 -17.06
C PHE A 45 27.93 24.06 -17.62
N LYS A 46 28.36 23.70 -18.82
CA LYS A 46 29.12 24.58 -19.73
C LYS A 46 28.13 25.28 -20.65
N ARG A 47 28.52 26.43 -21.19
CA ARG A 47 27.75 27.08 -22.26
C ARG A 47 27.75 26.19 -23.52
N GLY A 48 26.59 26.00 -24.14
CA GLY A 48 26.36 25.12 -25.28
C GLY A 48 25.95 23.71 -24.86
N ILE A 49 26.38 22.72 -25.63
CA ILE A 49 26.01 21.30 -25.46
C ILE A 49 26.79 20.64 -24.31
N ASN A 50 26.07 19.89 -23.48
CA ASN A 50 26.56 19.16 -22.32
C ASN A 50 26.06 17.73 -22.33
N ASN A 51 26.89 16.79 -21.85
CA ASN A 51 26.44 15.46 -21.43
C ASN A 51 26.30 15.48 -19.91
N ILE A 52 25.10 15.23 -19.41
CA ILE A 52 24.77 15.26 -17.98
C ILE A 52 24.29 13.87 -17.56
N ASP A 53 24.95 13.30 -16.56
CA ASP A 53 24.51 12.06 -15.92
C ASP A 53 23.75 12.42 -14.63
N PHE A 54 22.46 12.09 -14.60
CA PHE A 54 21.59 12.25 -13.44
C PHE A 54 21.33 10.87 -12.82
N ASP A 55 22.18 10.52 -11.87
CA ASP A 55 22.21 9.21 -11.20
C ASP A 55 21.22 9.10 -10.02
N GLU A 56 21.16 7.93 -9.40
CA GLU A 56 20.33 7.66 -8.21
C GLU A 56 18.83 7.84 -8.44
N VAL A 57 18.36 7.61 -9.66
CA VAL A 57 16.92 7.53 -9.95
C VAL A 57 16.37 6.15 -9.59
N ALA A 58 15.05 6.05 -9.47
CA ALA A 58 14.40 4.76 -9.24
C ALA A 58 14.70 3.79 -10.40
N SER A 59 15.05 2.54 -10.10
CA SER A 59 15.28 1.53 -11.14
C SER A 59 13.99 1.17 -11.89
N ARG A 60 12.85 1.37 -11.25
CA ARG A 60 11.50 1.23 -11.81
C ARG A 60 10.89 2.56 -12.25
N ILE A 61 11.71 3.54 -12.60
CA ILE A 61 11.26 4.79 -13.22
C ILE A 61 10.47 4.48 -14.50
N ASP A 62 9.42 5.23 -14.77
CA ASP A 62 8.85 5.34 -16.09
C ASP A 62 9.62 6.43 -16.86
N PRO A 63 10.55 6.08 -17.76
CA PRO A 63 11.39 7.05 -18.45
C PRO A 63 10.58 8.01 -19.34
N THR A 64 9.36 7.64 -19.73
CA THR A 64 8.48 8.49 -20.55
C THR A 64 7.76 9.57 -19.74
N SER A 65 7.77 9.44 -18.42
CA SER A 65 7.16 10.40 -17.49
C SER A 65 8.13 11.48 -17.00
N VAL A 66 9.42 11.41 -17.38
CA VAL A 66 10.45 12.32 -16.88
C VAL A 66 10.18 13.73 -17.39
N ASN A 67 10.13 14.67 -16.45
CA ASN A 67 10.07 16.10 -16.71
C ASN A 67 11.28 16.77 -16.07
N PHE A 68 12.00 17.57 -16.85
CA PHE A 68 13.14 18.36 -16.41
C PHE A 68 12.77 19.84 -16.42
N ARG A 69 13.14 20.54 -15.35
CA ARG A 69 13.01 22.00 -15.25
C ARG A 69 14.22 22.59 -14.53
N CYS A 70 14.98 23.44 -15.21
CA CYS A 70 15.98 24.26 -14.54
C CYS A 70 15.30 25.43 -13.81
N ILE A 71 15.50 25.52 -12.49
CA ILE A 71 14.88 26.52 -11.63
C ILE A 71 15.55 27.88 -11.83
N ASP A 72 16.88 27.88 -11.94
CA ASP A 72 17.67 29.10 -12.01
C ASP A 72 17.78 29.67 -13.44
N ASP A 73 17.58 28.86 -14.49
CA ASP A 73 17.59 29.30 -15.90
C ASP A 73 16.64 28.48 -16.78
N LYS A 74 15.48 29.05 -17.12
CA LYS A 74 14.43 28.37 -17.90
C LYS A 74 14.82 28.06 -19.35
N ASN A 75 15.94 28.58 -19.83
CA ASN A 75 16.40 28.37 -21.21
C ASN A 75 17.32 27.14 -21.35
N VAL A 76 17.60 26.41 -20.27
CA VAL A 76 18.27 25.12 -20.36
C VAL A 76 17.31 24.09 -20.95
N ALA A 77 17.72 23.43 -22.03
CA ALA A 77 16.91 22.46 -22.74
C ALA A 77 17.57 21.08 -22.73
N VAL A 78 16.81 20.03 -22.40
CA VAL A 78 17.22 18.65 -22.63
C VAL A 78 16.85 18.30 -24.07
N LEU A 79 17.86 17.95 -24.86
CA LEU A 79 17.74 17.59 -26.27
C LEU A 79 17.52 16.08 -26.44
N GLU A 80 18.23 15.27 -25.66
CA GLU A 80 18.14 13.81 -25.68
C GLU A 80 18.10 13.25 -24.26
N GLN A 81 17.38 12.13 -24.08
CA GLN A 81 17.32 11.40 -22.83
C GLN A 81 17.47 9.90 -23.06
N ASN A 82 18.41 9.30 -22.35
CA ASN A 82 18.63 7.86 -22.31
C ASN A 82 18.51 7.39 -20.86
N PHE A 83 17.75 6.33 -20.61
CA PHE A 83 17.71 5.68 -19.30
C PHE A 83 18.58 4.43 -19.34
N LEU A 84 19.67 4.45 -18.57
CA LEU A 84 20.59 3.32 -18.46
C LEU A 84 20.27 2.54 -17.18
N TYR A 85 19.72 1.34 -17.39
CA TYR A 85 19.30 0.41 -16.32
C TYR A 85 20.17 -0.84 -16.23
N ASP A 86 21.18 -0.98 -17.10
CA ASP A 86 22.12 -2.11 -17.05
C ASP A 86 23.17 -1.83 -15.96
N LEU A 87 22.87 -2.35 -14.76
CA LEU A 87 23.68 -2.14 -13.58
C LEU A 87 24.83 -3.13 -13.48
N VAL A 88 25.95 -2.70 -12.89
CA VAL A 88 27.09 -3.60 -12.61
C VAL A 88 26.63 -4.78 -11.75
N SER A 89 26.79 -5.99 -12.30
CA SER A 89 26.57 -7.27 -11.62
C SER A 89 27.56 -8.30 -12.18
N THR A 90 27.79 -9.41 -11.49
CA THR A 90 28.67 -10.49 -12.00
C THR A 90 28.21 -10.96 -13.38
N ASP A 91 26.90 -11.16 -13.56
CA ASP A 91 26.31 -11.56 -14.84
C ASP A 91 26.50 -10.48 -15.93
N ALA A 92 26.25 -9.20 -15.62
CA ALA A 92 26.45 -8.11 -16.56
C ALA A 92 27.93 -7.94 -16.95
N LEU A 93 28.85 -8.06 -15.98
CA LEU A 93 30.30 -8.05 -16.22
C LEU A 93 30.71 -9.21 -17.12
N LEU A 94 30.31 -10.44 -16.81
CA LEU A 94 30.60 -11.61 -17.63
C LEU A 94 30.03 -11.45 -19.05
N LYS A 95 28.79 -10.96 -19.22
CA LYS A 95 28.21 -10.66 -20.54
C LYS A 95 29.05 -9.66 -21.34
N ARG A 96 29.52 -8.59 -20.69
CA ARG A 96 30.28 -7.51 -21.35
C ARG A 96 31.73 -7.89 -21.66
N TYR A 97 32.22 -8.91 -20.98
CA TYR A 97 33.53 -9.51 -21.17
C TYR A 97 33.52 -10.78 -22.04
N LEU A 98 32.38 -11.21 -22.58
CA LEU A 98 32.35 -12.24 -23.62
C LEU A 98 33.28 -11.84 -24.78
N GLY A 99 34.16 -12.74 -25.17
CA GLY A 99 35.19 -12.52 -26.18
C GLY A 99 36.37 -11.65 -25.72
N LYS A 100 36.56 -11.46 -24.41
CA LYS A 100 37.65 -10.66 -23.83
C LYS A 100 38.36 -11.41 -22.71
N ASN A 101 39.61 -11.03 -22.46
CA ASN A 101 40.43 -11.64 -21.41
C ASN A 101 39.95 -11.26 -20.01
N ILE A 102 39.76 -12.29 -19.17
CA ILE A 102 39.50 -12.18 -17.73
C ILE A 102 40.43 -13.10 -16.93
N GLU A 103 40.53 -12.89 -15.63
CA GLU A 103 41.17 -13.81 -14.69
C GLU A 103 40.15 -14.33 -13.67
N VAL A 104 40.21 -15.63 -13.40
CA VAL A 104 39.39 -16.35 -12.43
C VAL A 104 40.31 -17.00 -11.41
N ILE A 105 40.06 -16.76 -10.13
CA ILE A 105 40.82 -17.33 -9.02
C ILE A 105 39.97 -18.41 -8.36
N ALA A 106 40.45 -19.65 -8.33
CA ALA A 106 39.77 -20.76 -7.66
C ALA A 106 40.03 -20.76 -6.15
N GLU A 107 39.19 -21.49 -5.39
CA GLU A 107 39.31 -21.64 -3.92
C GLU A 107 40.67 -22.19 -3.46
N ASP A 108 41.40 -22.87 -4.33
CA ASP A 108 42.73 -23.40 -4.06
C ASP A 108 43.87 -22.49 -4.57
N ASP A 109 43.58 -21.20 -4.74
CA ASP A 109 44.46 -20.14 -5.24
C ASP A 109 44.98 -20.35 -6.68
N ARG A 110 44.46 -21.34 -7.42
CA ARG A 110 44.78 -21.49 -8.84
C ARG A 110 44.17 -20.37 -9.67
N ARG A 111 44.98 -19.75 -10.53
CA ARG A 111 44.57 -18.65 -11.41
C ARG A 111 44.40 -19.16 -12.84
N TYR A 112 43.24 -18.89 -13.41
CA TYR A 112 42.90 -19.18 -14.79
C TYR A 112 42.75 -17.85 -15.53
N ARG A 113 43.59 -17.61 -16.54
CA ARG A 113 43.54 -16.41 -17.37
C ARG A 113 43.27 -16.81 -18.81
N GLY A 114 42.33 -16.13 -19.46
CA GLY A 114 42.00 -16.39 -20.85
C GLY A 114 40.79 -15.60 -21.32
N GLU A 115 40.47 -15.76 -22.60
CA GLU A 115 39.31 -15.15 -23.25
C GLU A 115 38.03 -15.82 -22.74
N LEU A 116 37.07 -15.04 -22.25
CA LEU A 116 35.77 -15.58 -21.84
C LEU A 116 34.96 -16.00 -23.06
N LEU A 117 34.88 -17.30 -23.32
CA LEU A 117 34.16 -17.86 -24.47
C LEU A 117 32.66 -17.97 -24.20
N SER A 118 32.29 -18.42 -22.99
CA SER A 118 30.91 -18.51 -22.54
C SER A 118 30.83 -18.66 -21.03
N PHE A 119 29.65 -18.44 -20.46
CA PHE A 119 29.35 -18.74 -19.08
C PHE A 119 27.87 -19.16 -18.97
N ASP A 120 27.56 -19.94 -17.94
CA ASP A 120 26.19 -20.29 -17.57
C ASP A 120 26.03 -20.23 -16.05
N GLY A 121 24.88 -20.68 -15.52
CA GLY A 121 24.63 -20.68 -14.07
C GLY A 121 25.48 -21.65 -13.25
N LYS A 122 26.44 -22.36 -13.85
CA LYS A 122 27.29 -23.37 -13.20
C LYS A 122 28.77 -23.25 -13.55
N ASN A 123 29.12 -22.77 -14.74
CA ASN A 123 30.48 -22.79 -15.27
C ASN A 123 30.84 -21.51 -16.02
N VAL A 124 32.14 -21.23 -16.04
CA VAL A 124 32.78 -20.24 -16.91
C VAL A 124 33.74 -21.00 -17.84
N ILE A 125 33.69 -20.70 -19.14
CA ILE A 125 34.56 -21.32 -20.15
C ILE A 125 35.55 -20.27 -20.65
N LEU A 126 36.84 -20.55 -20.45
CA LEU A 126 37.95 -19.68 -20.86
C LEU A 126 38.76 -20.34 -21.98
N GLY A 127 39.14 -19.56 -22.99
CA GLY A 127 40.12 -19.95 -24.01
C GLY A 127 41.48 -19.35 -23.71
N SER A 128 42.52 -20.18 -23.69
CA SER A 128 43.91 -19.73 -23.57
C SER A 128 44.50 -19.43 -24.95
N ASP A 129 45.56 -18.60 -24.99
CA ASP A 129 46.25 -18.21 -26.22
C ASP A 129 46.92 -19.41 -26.95
N ASP A 130 47.15 -20.52 -26.26
CA ASP A 130 47.68 -21.78 -26.78
C ASP A 130 46.61 -22.74 -27.33
N GLY A 131 45.34 -22.32 -27.31
CA GLY A 131 44.21 -23.10 -27.83
C GLY A 131 43.59 -24.06 -26.80
N GLU A 132 44.05 -24.06 -25.54
CA GLU A 132 43.39 -24.81 -24.48
C GLU A 132 42.04 -24.18 -24.09
N VAL A 133 41.03 -25.02 -23.86
CA VAL A 133 39.71 -24.59 -23.37
C VAL A 133 39.53 -25.09 -21.94
N MET A 134 39.42 -24.16 -21.01
CA MET A 134 39.29 -24.43 -19.58
C MET A 134 37.85 -24.22 -19.16
N MET A 135 37.26 -25.23 -18.49
CA MET A 135 35.97 -25.10 -17.84
C MET A 135 36.18 -24.98 -16.33
N VAL A 136 35.80 -23.85 -15.76
CA VAL A 136 35.89 -23.58 -14.32
C VAL A 136 34.49 -23.54 -13.72
N SER A 137 34.23 -24.38 -12.73
CA SER A 137 32.93 -24.40 -12.04
C SER A 137 32.79 -23.19 -11.13
N LEU A 138 31.68 -22.47 -11.22
CA LEU A 138 31.35 -21.31 -10.37
C LEU A 138 31.45 -21.64 -8.87
N ALA A 139 31.10 -22.87 -8.48
CA ALA A 139 31.17 -23.33 -7.09
C ALA A 139 32.60 -23.46 -6.54
N LYS A 140 33.62 -23.37 -7.40
CA LYS A 140 35.03 -23.44 -7.03
C LYS A 140 35.77 -22.12 -7.28
N ILE A 141 35.06 -21.07 -7.67
CA ILE A 141 35.64 -19.75 -7.92
C ILE A 141 35.57 -18.95 -6.62
N ALA A 142 36.73 -18.50 -6.16
CA ALA A 142 36.86 -17.59 -5.03
C ALA A 142 36.72 -16.12 -5.48
N ASP A 143 37.28 -15.76 -6.63
CA ASP A 143 37.27 -14.36 -7.10
C ASP A 143 37.35 -14.23 -8.64
N TYR A 144 36.94 -13.07 -9.14
CA TYR A 144 37.07 -12.63 -10.53
C TYR A 144 37.90 -11.36 -10.62
N THR A 145 38.82 -11.32 -11.56
CA THR A 145 39.55 -10.10 -11.90
C THR A 145 39.26 -9.71 -13.34
N PHE A 146 38.66 -8.53 -13.51
CA PHE A 146 38.39 -7.90 -14.79
C PHE A 146 39.38 -6.76 -15.04
N PRO A 147 39.88 -6.56 -16.28
CA PRO A 147 40.83 -5.49 -16.62
C PRO A 147 40.36 -4.06 -16.26
N SER A 148 39.05 -3.78 -16.39
CA SER A 148 38.45 -2.47 -16.10
C SER A 148 36.93 -2.58 -15.97
N LEU A 149 36.23 -1.52 -15.55
CA LEU A 149 34.78 -1.48 -15.66
C LEU A 149 34.38 -1.19 -17.13
N PRO A 150 33.61 -2.06 -17.80
CA PRO A 150 33.20 -1.83 -19.18
C PRO A 150 32.37 -0.57 -19.37
N GLU A 151 32.54 0.10 -20.51
CA GLU A 151 31.73 1.27 -20.87
C GLU A 151 30.22 0.94 -20.94
N GLY A 152 29.41 1.86 -20.41
CA GLY A 152 27.96 1.79 -20.41
C GLY A 152 27.34 0.99 -19.25
N LEU A 153 28.14 0.34 -18.40
CA LEU A 153 27.65 -0.26 -17.16
C LEU A 153 27.61 0.79 -16.05
N MET A 154 26.41 1.02 -15.51
CA MET A 154 26.22 2.01 -14.45
C MET A 154 26.20 1.35 -13.08
N LEU A 155 26.75 2.03 -12.06
CA LEU A 155 26.68 1.53 -10.68
C LEU A 155 25.28 1.72 -10.06
N LYS A 156 24.53 2.68 -10.58
CA LYS A 156 23.19 3.07 -10.13
C LYS A 156 22.35 3.40 -11.36
N PRO A 157 21.01 3.31 -11.30
CA PRO A 157 20.16 3.74 -12.41
C PRO A 157 20.42 5.22 -12.71
N THR A 158 20.61 5.55 -13.98
CA THR A 158 21.04 6.88 -14.41
C THR A 158 20.26 7.34 -15.64
N LEU A 159 19.81 8.60 -15.62
CA LEU A 159 19.34 9.32 -16.80
C LEU A 159 20.53 10.06 -17.41
N CYS A 160 20.88 9.72 -18.64
CA CYS A 160 21.93 10.41 -19.39
C CYS A 160 21.27 11.40 -20.36
N TRP A 161 21.63 12.67 -20.25
CA TRP A 161 21.08 13.75 -21.05
C TRP A 161 22.12 14.41 -21.94
N LEU A 162 21.70 14.71 -23.17
CA LEU A 162 22.32 15.76 -23.97
C LEU A 162 21.54 17.05 -23.69
N ALA A 163 22.16 18.06 -23.09
CA ALA A 163 21.51 19.31 -22.71
C ALA A 163 22.21 20.54 -23.30
N ASP A 164 21.44 21.50 -23.81
CA ASP A 164 21.94 22.81 -24.23
C ASP A 164 21.72 23.85 -23.12
N SER A 165 22.76 24.60 -22.79
CA SER A 165 22.71 25.64 -21.76
C SER A 165 23.25 26.97 -22.29
N PRO A 166 22.52 28.09 -22.20
CA PRO A 166 22.99 29.37 -22.73
C PRO A 166 24.14 29.98 -21.92
N SER A 167 24.34 29.52 -20.68
CA SER A 167 25.32 30.02 -19.72
C SER A 167 25.99 28.87 -18.99
N GLY A 168 27.23 29.06 -18.53
CA GLY A 168 27.92 28.08 -17.69
C GLY A 168 27.62 28.24 -16.18
N GLY A 169 28.03 27.26 -15.38
CA GLY A 169 27.98 27.26 -13.92
C GLY A 169 26.90 26.36 -13.31
N ALA A 170 26.97 26.23 -11.99
CA ALA A 170 26.01 25.52 -11.15
C ALA A 170 24.61 26.13 -11.28
N LYS A 171 23.61 25.28 -11.57
CA LYS A 171 22.19 25.66 -11.59
C LYS A 171 21.36 24.62 -10.86
N ARG A 172 20.40 25.06 -10.05
CA ARG A 172 19.41 24.15 -9.46
C ARG A 172 18.41 23.72 -10.51
N CYS A 173 18.22 22.41 -10.61
CA CYS A 173 17.31 21.78 -11.55
C CYS A 173 16.42 20.80 -10.79
N GLU A 174 15.13 20.81 -11.13
CA GLU A 174 14.14 19.85 -10.68
C GLU A 174 13.92 18.80 -11.76
N VAL A 175 13.90 17.54 -11.32
CA VAL A 175 13.55 16.39 -12.14
C VAL A 175 12.37 15.72 -11.48
N SER A 176 11.25 15.59 -12.20
CA SER A 176 10.09 14.86 -11.70
C SER A 176 9.75 13.69 -12.59
N TYR A 177 9.41 12.55 -12.00
CA TYR A 177 9.08 11.34 -12.74
C TYR A 177 8.15 10.43 -11.95
N LEU A 178 7.44 9.57 -12.67
CA LEU A 178 6.67 8.48 -12.11
C LEU A 178 7.54 7.25 -11.95
N THR A 179 7.26 6.46 -10.92
CA THR A 179 7.90 5.16 -10.69
C THR A 179 6.90 4.13 -10.18
N ASN A 180 7.13 2.89 -10.57
CA ASN A 180 6.46 1.72 -10.03
C ASN A 180 7.28 1.09 -8.89
N GLY A 181 6.73 0.07 -8.23
CA GLY A 181 7.38 -0.61 -7.12
C GLY A 181 7.31 0.14 -5.80
N ILE A 182 6.49 1.18 -5.67
CA ILE A 182 6.21 1.84 -4.40
C ILE A 182 4.71 1.99 -4.22
N ASN A 183 4.21 1.58 -3.05
CA ASN A 183 2.79 1.61 -2.73
C ASN A 183 2.58 1.89 -1.25
N TRP A 184 1.40 2.39 -0.90
CA TRP A 184 0.98 2.55 0.48
C TRP A 184 -0.45 2.02 0.72
N HIS A 185 -0.74 1.68 1.96
CA HIS A 185 -2.09 1.35 2.44
C HIS A 185 -2.26 1.74 3.91
N ALA A 186 -3.51 1.94 4.34
CA ALA A 186 -3.82 2.11 5.75
C ALA A 186 -4.00 0.76 6.44
N ASP A 187 -3.44 0.65 7.64
CA ASP A 187 -3.66 -0.44 8.59
C ASP A 187 -4.24 0.14 9.88
N TYR A 188 -5.37 -0.39 10.31
CA TYR A 188 -6.04 -0.01 11.54
C TYR A 188 -5.91 -1.12 12.57
N VAL A 189 -5.62 -0.72 13.81
CA VAL A 189 -5.66 -1.61 14.97
C VAL A 189 -6.75 -1.10 15.89
N ALA A 190 -7.74 -1.96 16.14
CA ALA A 190 -8.87 -1.68 16.98
C ALA A 190 -8.89 -2.61 18.19
N VAL A 191 -9.10 -2.07 19.38
CA VAL A 191 -9.26 -2.83 20.62
C VAL A 191 -10.67 -2.59 21.17
N ALA A 192 -11.50 -3.63 21.14
CA ALA A 192 -12.85 -3.57 21.66
C ALA A 192 -12.85 -3.71 23.19
N SER A 193 -13.70 -2.94 23.86
CA SER A 193 -13.90 -3.05 25.31
C SER A 193 -14.55 -4.37 25.70
N ALA A 194 -14.42 -4.73 26.99
CA ALA A 194 -14.99 -5.98 27.53
C ALA A 194 -16.52 -6.08 27.30
N ASP A 195 -17.23 -4.96 27.35
CA ASP A 195 -18.68 -4.85 27.19
C ASP A 195 -19.14 -4.63 25.74
N ASP A 196 -18.23 -4.65 24.75
CA ASP A 196 -18.54 -4.44 23.32
C ASP A 196 -19.17 -3.07 22.99
N ARG A 197 -18.92 -2.03 23.81
CA ARG A 197 -19.50 -0.68 23.64
C ARG A 197 -18.51 0.41 23.25
N GLN A 198 -17.23 0.17 23.43
CA GLN A 198 -16.15 1.11 23.10
C GLN A 198 -15.12 0.42 22.21
N LEU A 199 -14.50 1.21 21.33
CA LEU A 199 -13.44 0.77 20.44
C LEU A 199 -12.30 1.78 20.52
N ASP A 200 -11.12 1.35 20.94
CA ASP A 200 -9.89 2.13 20.81
C ASP A 200 -9.28 1.84 19.44
N LEU A 201 -9.37 2.80 18.52
CA LEU A 201 -8.92 2.71 17.13
C LEU A 201 -7.60 3.47 16.96
N SER A 202 -6.62 2.87 16.30
CA SER A 202 -5.39 3.56 15.88
C SER A 202 -5.12 3.29 14.41
N GLY A 203 -4.57 4.27 13.72
CA GLY A 203 -4.28 4.21 12.28
C GLY A 203 -2.79 4.25 11.99
N TRP A 204 -2.37 3.43 11.03
CA TRP A 204 -1.01 3.36 10.50
C TRP A 204 -1.03 3.48 8.99
N VAL A 205 -0.04 4.17 8.44
CA VAL A 205 0.32 4.09 7.03
C VAL A 205 1.44 3.06 6.90
N THR A 206 1.23 2.06 6.06
CA THR A 206 2.27 1.10 5.67
C THR A 206 2.72 1.39 4.23
N ILE A 207 3.99 1.81 4.08
CA ILE A 207 4.65 2.06 2.79
C ILE A 207 5.56 0.88 2.48
N ASN A 208 5.46 0.34 1.27
CA ASN A 208 6.36 -0.70 0.78
C ASN A 208 7.13 -0.14 -0.42
N ASN A 209 8.44 0.06 -0.26
CA ASN A 209 9.31 0.58 -1.30
C ASN A 209 10.20 -0.53 -1.87
N LYS A 210 10.01 -0.80 -3.15
CA LYS A 210 10.78 -1.69 -4.03
C LYS A 210 11.03 -1.01 -5.38
N SER A 211 11.04 0.33 -5.40
CA SER A 211 11.26 1.13 -6.60
C SER A 211 12.71 1.08 -7.09
N GLY A 212 13.63 0.56 -6.27
CA GLY A 212 15.06 0.50 -6.54
C GLY A 212 15.82 1.77 -6.19
N ALA A 213 15.19 2.71 -5.47
CA ALA A 213 15.82 3.90 -4.94
C ALA A 213 15.42 4.14 -3.47
N THR A 214 16.37 4.70 -2.73
CA THR A 214 16.14 5.27 -1.40
C THR A 214 15.86 6.76 -1.54
N TYR A 215 14.83 7.24 -0.86
CA TYR A 215 14.45 8.65 -0.81
C TYR A 215 14.83 9.21 0.55
N GLU A 216 16.04 9.74 0.68
CA GLU A 216 16.60 10.28 1.93
C GLU A 216 15.96 11.62 2.30
N ASP A 217 15.59 11.78 3.58
CA ASP A 217 15.01 13.00 4.14
C ASP A 217 13.92 13.63 3.27
N ALA A 218 13.07 12.77 2.67
CA ALA A 218 12.12 13.21 1.67
C ALA A 218 10.90 13.89 2.31
N THR A 219 10.38 14.91 1.63
CA THR A 219 9.02 15.41 1.89
C THR A 219 8.02 14.38 1.37
N LEU A 220 7.34 13.69 2.28
CA LEU A 220 6.43 12.60 1.98
C LEU A 220 4.98 13.09 1.90
N LYS A 221 4.32 12.72 0.82
CA LYS A 221 2.88 12.90 0.61
C LYS A 221 2.23 11.56 0.24
N LEU A 222 1.00 11.35 0.69
CA LEU A 222 0.21 10.15 0.39
C LEU A 222 -1.12 10.59 -0.19
N VAL A 223 -1.51 10.01 -1.32
CA VAL A 223 -2.79 10.27 -1.95
C VAL A 223 -3.68 9.07 -1.76
N ALA A 224 -4.84 9.28 -1.11
CA ALA A 224 -5.88 8.29 -0.94
C ALA A 224 -6.97 8.49 -2.00
N GLY A 225 -7.10 7.51 -2.89
CA GLY A 225 -8.13 7.45 -3.92
C GLY A 225 -7.66 6.86 -5.25
N ASP A 226 -8.60 6.71 -6.19
CA ASP A 226 -8.38 6.02 -7.46
C ASP A 226 -7.91 6.98 -8.55
N VAL A 227 -6.60 6.99 -8.82
CA VAL A 227 -6.04 7.72 -9.96
C VAL A 227 -6.23 6.89 -11.23
N HIS A 228 -6.88 7.48 -12.24
CA HIS A 228 -7.06 6.83 -13.53
C HIS A 228 -5.72 6.71 -14.28
N ARG A 229 -5.37 5.48 -14.70
CA ARG A 229 -4.22 5.20 -15.55
C ARG A 229 -4.68 4.54 -16.84
N VAL A 230 -4.01 4.89 -17.94
CA VAL A 230 -4.12 4.13 -19.18
C VAL A 230 -3.32 2.83 -19.00
N GLU A 231 -4.01 1.71 -18.83
CA GLU A 231 -3.36 0.40 -18.75
C GLU A 231 -2.92 -0.06 -20.14
N GLU A 232 -1.61 -0.10 -20.38
CA GLU A 232 -1.06 -0.95 -21.44
C GLU A 232 -1.32 -2.41 -21.03
N ARG A 233 -2.10 -3.16 -21.84
CA ARG A 233 -2.47 -4.56 -21.57
C ARG A 233 -1.23 -5.44 -21.34
N ARG A 234 -0.78 -5.56 -20.09
CA ARG A 234 0.19 -6.54 -19.61
C ARG A 234 -0.46 -7.35 -18.49
N ARG A 235 -0.64 -8.65 -18.74
CA ARG A 235 -1.26 -9.61 -17.82
C ARG A 235 -0.38 -9.80 -16.57
N PRO A 236 -0.88 -9.56 -15.35
CA PRO A 236 -0.10 -9.81 -14.14
C PRO A 236 -0.11 -11.29 -13.73
N ARG A 237 1.04 -11.79 -13.25
CA ARG A 237 1.21 -13.07 -12.56
C ARG A 237 1.38 -12.75 -11.07
N MET A 238 0.47 -13.24 -10.22
CA MET A 238 0.49 -13.04 -8.76
C MET A 238 1.43 -14.04 -8.07
N ASP A 239 2.12 -13.62 -7.01
CA ASP A 239 2.54 -14.50 -5.91
C ASP A 239 2.50 -13.75 -4.56
N LEU A 240 2.03 -14.49 -3.55
CA LEU A 240 1.61 -14.05 -2.22
C LEU A 240 2.78 -13.82 -1.24
N ALA A 241 2.53 -12.94 -0.26
CA ALA A 241 3.44 -12.52 0.81
C ALA A 241 3.33 -13.39 2.08
N GLU A 242 4.31 -13.27 3.00
CA GLU A 242 4.05 -13.36 4.45
C GLU A 242 5.07 -12.57 5.30
N ALA A 243 4.61 -12.12 6.47
CA ALA A 243 5.09 -11.00 7.29
C ALA A 243 5.74 -11.40 8.62
N LYS A 244 6.31 -10.42 9.38
CA LYS A 244 6.07 -10.23 10.84
C LYS A 244 6.84 -9.06 11.51
N PHE A 245 6.16 -8.50 12.53
CA PHE A 245 6.59 -7.91 13.83
C PHE A 245 6.49 -6.37 14.14
N LYS A 246 5.74 -6.15 15.26
CA LYS A 246 5.51 -5.06 16.27
C LYS A 246 6.59 -3.97 16.43
N GLY A 247 6.36 -2.73 16.89
CA GLY A 247 5.23 -2.00 17.48
C GLY A 247 5.78 -0.94 18.47
N GLY A 248 5.31 0.32 18.42
CA GLY A 248 5.69 1.39 19.37
C GLY A 248 4.89 2.70 19.16
N ALA A 249 4.47 3.36 20.24
CA ALA A 249 3.52 4.48 20.23
C ALA A 249 4.11 5.81 19.70
N GLY A 250 3.34 6.54 18.88
CA GLY A 250 3.73 7.84 18.31
C GLY A 250 2.61 8.88 18.39
N ARG A 251 3.01 10.16 18.37
CA ARG A 251 2.13 11.35 18.31
C ARG A 251 1.74 11.66 16.84
N PRO A 252 0.67 12.45 16.58
CA PRO A 252 0.21 12.77 15.22
C PRO A 252 1.30 13.47 14.39
N GLN A 253 1.45 13.07 13.11
CA GLN A 253 2.51 13.57 12.21
C GLN A 253 2.02 13.87 10.78
N PHE A 254 0.75 13.65 10.47
CA PHE A 254 0.18 13.96 9.15
C PHE A 254 -0.75 15.16 9.23
N GLU A 255 -0.70 16.01 8.21
CA GLU A 255 -1.68 17.04 7.92
C GLU A 255 -2.50 16.62 6.69
N GLU A 256 -3.82 16.67 6.79
CA GLU A 256 -4.74 16.31 5.73
C GLU A 256 -5.26 17.57 5.01
N GLU A 257 -5.26 17.54 3.67
CA GLU A 257 -5.92 18.54 2.83
C GLU A 257 -6.70 17.88 1.68
N GLU A 258 -7.81 18.50 1.26
CA GLU A 258 -8.51 18.10 0.03
C GLU A 258 -7.64 18.46 -1.18
N PHE A 259 -7.36 17.49 -2.05
CA PHE A 259 -6.63 17.68 -3.30
C PHE A 259 -7.44 17.09 -4.46
N PHE A 260 -8.15 17.96 -5.18
CA PHE A 260 -9.13 17.56 -6.19
C PHE A 260 -10.22 16.67 -5.56
N GLU A 261 -10.56 15.52 -6.16
CA GLU A 261 -11.50 14.51 -5.60
C GLU A 261 -10.78 13.46 -4.72
N TYR A 262 -9.59 13.78 -4.19
CA TYR A 262 -8.75 12.87 -3.39
C TYR A 262 -8.36 13.50 -2.04
N HIS A 263 -7.99 12.64 -1.08
CA HIS A 263 -7.40 13.12 0.18
C HIS A 263 -5.88 13.04 0.11
N LEU A 264 -5.22 14.16 0.44
CA LEU A 264 -3.77 14.27 0.49
C LEU A 264 -3.31 14.32 1.94
N TYR A 265 -2.49 13.35 2.34
CA TYR A 265 -1.88 13.29 3.67
C TYR A 265 -0.40 13.65 3.55
N SER A 266 -0.03 14.82 4.06
CA SER A 266 1.35 15.32 4.08
C SER A 266 2.00 14.99 5.41
N LEU A 267 3.15 14.32 5.39
CA LEU A 267 3.93 14.11 6.61
C LEU A 267 4.60 15.44 7.01
N SER A 268 4.37 15.92 8.23
CA SER A 268 4.84 17.23 8.72
C SER A 268 6.36 17.31 8.94
N ARG A 269 7.05 16.19 8.84
CA ARG A 269 8.51 16.10 8.95
C ARG A 269 9.10 15.29 7.79
N PRO A 270 10.37 15.50 7.45
CA PRO A 270 11.09 14.63 6.52
C PRO A 270 11.10 13.16 6.98
N ALA A 271 11.14 12.25 6.00
CA ALA A 271 11.32 10.83 6.26
C ALA A 271 12.15 10.15 5.16
N THR A 272 13.15 9.37 5.57
CA THR A 272 13.92 8.51 4.67
C THR A 272 13.15 7.24 4.35
N ILE A 273 12.76 7.04 3.09
CA ILE A 273 12.11 5.82 2.61
C ILE A 273 13.16 4.94 1.91
N ASN A 274 13.68 3.90 2.57
CA ASN A 274 14.72 3.05 2.00
C ASN A 274 14.18 2.15 0.90
N ASP A 275 15.02 1.81 -0.08
CA ASP A 275 14.72 0.71 -0.99
C ASP A 275 14.64 -0.63 -0.22
N LYS A 276 13.77 -1.52 -0.67
CA LYS A 276 13.49 -2.84 -0.07
C LYS A 276 13.04 -2.76 1.40
N GLU A 277 12.31 -1.71 1.76
CA GLU A 277 11.80 -1.48 3.11
C GLU A 277 10.27 -1.48 3.14
N ILE A 278 9.71 -2.05 4.22
CA ILE A 278 8.36 -1.74 4.66
C ILE A 278 8.47 -0.75 5.82
N LYS A 279 7.98 0.47 5.62
CA LYS A 279 7.96 1.52 6.63
C LYS A 279 6.54 1.75 7.14
N GLN A 280 6.40 1.79 8.45
CA GLN A 280 5.14 2.16 9.09
C GLN A 280 5.25 3.53 9.74
N LEU A 281 4.27 4.38 9.47
CA LEU A 281 4.14 5.72 10.06
C LEU A 281 2.77 5.80 10.74
N SER A 282 2.69 6.41 11.92
CA SER A 282 1.40 6.60 12.59
C SER A 282 0.58 7.64 11.81
N LEU A 283 -0.63 7.24 11.39
CA LEU A 283 -1.61 8.14 10.78
C LEU A 283 -2.27 8.99 11.86
N PHE A 284 -2.83 8.31 12.87
CA PHE A 284 -3.35 8.92 14.09
C PHE A 284 -3.10 7.99 15.29
N PRO A 285 -2.94 8.55 16.51
CA PRO A 285 -2.74 7.76 17.73
C PRO A 285 -4.01 6.98 18.09
N SER A 286 -3.98 6.24 19.20
CA SER A 286 -5.20 5.58 19.68
C SER A 286 -6.26 6.60 20.08
N THR A 287 -7.42 6.50 19.44
CA THR A 287 -8.59 7.34 19.63
C THR A 287 -9.79 6.45 19.97
N ARG A 288 -10.63 6.89 20.91
CA ARG A 288 -11.75 6.09 21.41
C ARG A 288 -13.04 6.49 20.73
N THR A 289 -13.82 5.51 20.26
CA THR A 289 -15.17 5.71 19.73
C THR A 289 -16.18 4.74 20.33
N LYS A 290 -17.45 5.13 20.29
CA LYS A 290 -18.57 4.22 20.61
C LYS A 290 -18.72 3.20 19.49
N VAL A 291 -18.97 1.95 19.87
CA VAL A 291 -19.20 0.86 18.92
C VAL A 291 -20.42 0.06 19.33
N LYS A 292 -21.11 -0.49 18.35
CA LYS A 292 -22.23 -1.41 18.52
C LYS A 292 -21.87 -2.75 17.89
N LYS A 293 -21.99 -3.82 18.68
CA LYS A 293 -21.95 -5.18 18.14
C LYS A 293 -23.30 -5.54 17.53
N VAL A 294 -23.28 -6.05 16.30
CA VAL A 294 -24.48 -6.37 15.53
C VAL A 294 -24.37 -7.78 14.95
N TYR A 295 -25.43 -8.56 15.14
CA TYR A 295 -25.61 -9.88 14.54
C TYR A 295 -26.42 -9.74 13.26
N ILE A 296 -25.89 -10.21 12.13
CA ILE A 296 -26.53 -10.06 10.82
C ILE A 296 -26.81 -11.43 10.23
N PHE A 297 -28.08 -11.68 9.89
CA PHE A 297 -28.53 -12.84 9.14
C PHE A 297 -28.83 -12.44 7.70
N ASP A 298 -27.88 -12.66 6.78
CA ASP A 298 -28.04 -12.37 5.35
C ASP A 298 -28.18 -13.69 4.57
N ALA A 299 -29.41 -14.23 4.58
CA ALA A 299 -29.70 -15.54 4.04
C ALA A 299 -30.01 -15.53 2.53
N ALA A 300 -30.57 -14.43 2.02
CA ALA A 300 -31.02 -14.35 0.62
C ALA A 300 -29.87 -14.19 -0.40
N ARG A 301 -28.64 -13.84 0.02
CA ARG A 301 -27.46 -13.81 -0.87
C ARG A 301 -26.84 -15.19 -1.15
N GLN A 302 -27.12 -16.21 -0.32
CA GLN A 302 -26.46 -17.54 -0.40
C GLN A 302 -27.24 -18.60 -1.21
N VAL A 303 -28.21 -18.18 -2.02
CA VAL A 303 -29.29 -19.03 -2.57
C VAL A 303 -28.89 -19.86 -3.80
N TYR A 304 -27.72 -19.63 -4.42
CA TYR A 304 -27.35 -20.36 -5.65
C TYR A 304 -27.00 -21.85 -5.44
N PHE A 305 -26.66 -22.28 -4.21
CA PHE A 305 -26.19 -23.66 -3.94
C PHE A 305 -26.77 -24.32 -2.67
N ARG A 306 -27.82 -23.76 -2.06
CA ARG A 306 -28.37 -24.27 -0.79
C ARG A 306 -29.84 -24.64 -0.87
N THR A 307 -30.21 -25.69 -0.17
CA THR A 307 -31.60 -26.16 -0.06
C THR A 307 -32.33 -25.30 0.96
N ASP A 308 -33.63 -25.13 0.74
CA ASP A 308 -34.50 -24.37 1.65
C ASP A 308 -34.49 -25.01 3.05
N GLY A 309 -34.28 -24.19 4.09
CA GLY A 309 -34.15 -24.67 5.48
C GLY A 309 -32.72 -25.02 5.94
N ASP A 310 -31.70 -24.85 5.10
CA ASP A 310 -30.30 -25.00 5.52
C ASP A 310 -29.93 -24.04 6.66
N LYS A 311 -29.08 -24.50 7.59
CA LYS A 311 -28.51 -23.65 8.63
C LYS A 311 -27.57 -22.63 8.00
N ILE A 312 -27.89 -21.36 8.17
CA ILE A 312 -27.10 -20.23 7.72
C ILE A 312 -26.42 -19.61 8.93
N LYS A 313 -25.13 -19.29 8.77
CA LYS A 313 -24.32 -18.70 9.82
C LYS A 313 -24.68 -17.23 10.01
N ILE A 314 -24.66 -16.80 11.26
CA ILE A 314 -24.96 -15.43 11.67
C ILE A 314 -23.67 -14.65 11.71
N LYS A 315 -23.56 -13.57 10.94
CA LYS A 315 -22.36 -12.73 10.90
C LYS A 315 -22.28 -11.86 12.15
N VAL A 316 -21.10 -11.79 12.77
CA VAL A 316 -20.79 -10.87 13.87
C VAL A 316 -20.07 -9.67 13.29
N ASN A 317 -20.60 -8.48 13.54
CA ASN A 317 -20.04 -7.22 13.06
C ASN A 317 -19.88 -6.24 14.22
N LEU A 318 -18.92 -5.33 14.09
CA LEU A 318 -18.86 -4.10 14.87
C LEU A 318 -19.25 -2.93 13.97
N GLU A 319 -20.07 -2.02 14.48
CA GLU A 319 -20.49 -0.81 13.79
C GLU A 319 -20.16 0.41 14.63
N PHE A 320 -19.53 1.42 14.03
CA PHE A 320 -19.25 2.70 14.69
C PHE A 320 -19.41 3.85 13.71
N GLU A 321 -19.61 5.06 14.24
CA GLU A 321 -19.70 6.29 13.46
C GLU A 321 -18.35 7.00 13.45
N ASN A 322 -17.95 7.48 12.28
CA ASN A 322 -16.74 8.27 12.08
C ASN A 322 -17.00 9.77 12.26
N SER A 323 -17.64 10.16 13.37
CA SER A 323 -17.94 11.56 13.68
C SER A 323 -17.14 12.06 14.88
N GLU A 324 -16.91 13.37 14.97
CA GLU A 324 -16.27 14.00 16.13
C GLU A 324 -17.07 13.72 17.42
N GLU A 325 -18.39 13.73 17.32
CA GLU A 325 -19.35 13.48 18.41
C GLU A 325 -19.22 12.05 18.98
N ALA A 326 -18.90 11.09 18.13
CA ALA A 326 -18.62 9.72 18.53
C ALA A 326 -17.21 9.54 19.11
N GLY A 327 -16.33 10.55 18.96
CA GLY A 327 -14.95 10.55 19.42
C GLY A 327 -13.89 10.34 18.33
N LEU A 328 -14.29 10.30 17.05
CA LEU A 328 -13.39 10.21 15.88
C LEU A 328 -13.47 11.49 15.04
N GLY A 329 -14.14 11.45 13.87
CA GLY A 329 -14.25 12.58 12.95
C GLY A 329 -13.06 12.72 11.99
N ILE A 330 -12.39 11.62 11.67
CA ILE A 330 -11.16 11.62 10.85
C ILE A 330 -11.45 10.85 9.56
N PRO A 331 -11.24 11.42 8.36
CA PRO A 331 -11.28 10.66 7.11
C PRO A 331 -10.41 9.39 7.21
N LEU A 332 -11.04 8.24 6.95
CA LEU A 332 -10.39 6.94 7.06
C LEU A 332 -10.06 6.44 5.65
N PRO A 333 -8.78 6.46 5.22
CA PRO A 333 -8.40 5.80 3.98
C PRO A 333 -8.79 4.32 3.97
N LYS A 334 -9.11 3.81 2.77
CA LYS A 334 -9.29 2.38 2.55
C LYS A 334 -8.13 1.59 3.13
N GLY A 335 -8.44 0.55 3.90
CA GLY A 335 -7.42 -0.17 4.64
C GLY A 335 -7.95 -1.37 5.39
N LYS A 336 -7.02 -2.15 5.95
CA LYS A 336 -7.36 -3.32 6.74
C LYS A 336 -7.52 -2.93 8.20
N ILE A 337 -8.61 -3.32 8.83
CA ILE A 337 -8.81 -3.19 10.28
C ILE A 337 -8.66 -4.55 10.95
N ARG A 338 -7.79 -4.61 11.97
CA ARG A 338 -7.62 -5.78 12.83
C ARG A 338 -8.19 -5.50 14.20
N VAL A 339 -9.10 -6.35 14.65
CA VAL A 339 -9.80 -6.16 15.91
C VAL A 339 -9.30 -7.15 16.96
N TYR A 340 -9.01 -6.63 18.13
CA TYR A 340 -8.58 -7.36 19.31
C TYR A 340 -9.55 -7.13 20.47
N LYS A 341 -9.65 -8.10 21.38
CA LYS A 341 -10.41 -7.97 22.62
C LYS A 341 -9.68 -8.69 23.75
N ALA A 342 -9.74 -8.12 24.95
CA ALA A 342 -9.20 -8.78 26.13
C ALA A 342 -10.03 -10.02 26.50
N ASP A 343 -9.37 -11.14 26.76
CA ASP A 343 -10.00 -12.31 27.37
C ASP A 343 -10.26 -12.12 28.87
N LEU A 344 -10.84 -13.14 29.52
CA LEU A 344 -11.15 -13.10 30.96
C LEU A 344 -9.90 -12.93 31.85
N LYS A 345 -8.70 -13.18 31.34
CA LYS A 345 -7.43 -13.00 32.03
C LYS A 345 -6.75 -11.66 31.68
N GLY A 346 -7.40 -10.83 30.86
CA GLY A 346 -6.92 -9.52 30.43
C GLY A 346 -5.96 -9.54 29.24
N ALA A 347 -5.68 -10.70 28.63
CA ALA A 347 -4.80 -10.78 27.47
C ALA A 347 -5.56 -10.45 26.17
N LEU A 348 -4.97 -9.62 25.31
CA LEU A 348 -5.58 -9.30 24.01
C LEU A 348 -5.54 -10.51 23.07
N GLN A 349 -6.72 -10.91 22.60
CA GLN A 349 -6.91 -11.95 21.59
C GLN A 349 -7.39 -11.31 20.29
N PHE A 350 -6.92 -11.84 19.17
CA PHE A 350 -7.42 -11.47 17.85
C PHE A 350 -8.83 -12.04 17.65
N ILE A 351 -9.79 -11.21 17.25
CA ILE A 351 -11.20 -11.61 17.09
C ILE A 351 -11.72 -11.46 15.66
N GLY A 352 -10.94 -10.87 14.75
CA GLY A 352 -11.31 -10.74 13.35
C GLY A 352 -10.57 -9.60 12.65
N GLU A 353 -10.56 -9.64 11.32
CA GLU A 353 -10.11 -8.55 10.47
C GLU A 353 -11.06 -8.35 9.29
N ASP A 354 -11.15 -7.12 8.82
CA ASP A 354 -11.92 -6.77 7.62
C ASP A 354 -11.21 -5.67 6.82
N LEU A 355 -11.70 -5.40 5.62
CA LEU A 355 -11.31 -4.26 4.80
C LEU A 355 -12.38 -3.18 4.87
N ILE A 356 -11.99 -1.96 5.25
CA ILE A 356 -12.84 -0.78 5.12
C ILE A 356 -12.52 -0.05 3.83
N ASP A 357 -13.52 0.61 3.24
CA ASP A 357 -13.32 1.49 2.09
C ASP A 357 -12.89 2.90 2.54
N HIS A 358 -12.57 3.78 1.59
CA HIS A 358 -12.41 5.21 1.87
C HIS A 358 -13.70 5.71 2.52
N THR A 359 -13.62 6.07 3.80
CA THR A 359 -14.76 6.47 4.60
C THR A 359 -14.57 7.92 5.04
N PRO A 360 -15.34 8.87 4.47
CA PRO A 360 -15.35 10.26 4.91
C PRO A 360 -15.71 10.41 6.39
N LYS A 361 -15.54 11.64 6.90
CA LYS A 361 -16.11 12.02 8.19
C LYS A 361 -17.63 11.87 8.19
N ASP A 362 -18.18 11.63 9.37
CA ASP A 362 -19.62 11.51 9.64
C ASP A 362 -20.31 10.33 8.94
N GLU A 363 -19.53 9.36 8.46
CA GLU A 363 -20.05 8.11 7.89
C GLU A 363 -19.90 6.92 8.84
N LYS A 364 -20.74 5.90 8.62
CA LYS A 364 -20.80 4.69 9.43
C LYS A 364 -19.86 3.63 8.88
N VAL A 365 -19.00 3.08 9.73
CA VAL A 365 -18.13 1.95 9.43
C VAL A 365 -18.73 0.67 9.99
N ARG A 366 -18.74 -0.41 9.20
CA ARG A 366 -19.10 -1.76 9.62
C ARG A 366 -17.92 -2.69 9.37
N VAL A 367 -17.57 -3.47 10.38
CA VAL A 367 -16.41 -4.37 10.38
C VAL A 367 -16.90 -5.78 10.67
N TYR A 368 -16.77 -6.68 9.69
CA TYR A 368 -17.09 -8.08 9.85
C TYR A 368 -15.96 -8.82 10.59
N LEU A 369 -16.32 -9.58 11.64
CA LEU A 369 -15.33 -10.27 12.48
C LEU A 369 -15.35 -11.79 12.33
N GLY A 370 -16.44 -12.35 11.82
CA GLY A 370 -16.62 -13.78 11.70
C GLY A 370 -18.07 -14.20 11.93
N ASP A 371 -18.28 -15.50 12.09
CA ASP A 371 -19.60 -16.09 12.30
C ASP A 371 -19.82 -16.43 13.78
N ALA A 372 -21.03 -16.18 14.29
CA ALA A 372 -21.42 -16.57 15.63
C ALA A 372 -21.55 -18.10 15.72
N PHE A 373 -20.99 -18.68 16.79
CA PHE A 373 -21.10 -20.11 17.07
C PHE A 373 -22.43 -20.47 17.74
N ASP A 374 -22.84 -19.70 18.75
CA ASP A 374 -24.02 -19.96 19.57
C ASP A 374 -25.33 -19.41 19.00
N ILE A 375 -25.32 -18.88 17.78
CA ILE A 375 -26.52 -18.33 17.14
C ILE A 375 -26.68 -18.99 15.79
N THR A 376 -27.84 -19.58 15.57
CA THR A 376 -28.15 -20.26 14.30
C THR A 376 -29.41 -19.68 13.69
N GLY A 377 -29.46 -19.61 12.37
CA GLY A 377 -30.65 -19.20 11.65
C GLY A 377 -30.97 -20.17 10.52
N THR A 378 -32.25 -20.42 10.30
CA THR A 378 -32.74 -21.10 9.10
C THR A 378 -33.71 -20.19 8.38
N ARG A 379 -33.74 -20.30 7.06
CA ARG A 379 -34.69 -19.60 6.20
C ARG A 379 -35.41 -20.61 5.34
N LYS A 380 -36.74 -20.58 5.38
CA LYS A 380 -37.61 -21.47 4.63
C LYS A 380 -38.63 -20.68 3.84
N LYS A 381 -38.76 -20.96 2.55
CA LYS A 381 -39.90 -20.53 1.73
C LYS A 381 -41.08 -21.45 2.02
N THR A 382 -42.07 -20.94 2.73
CA THR A 382 -43.24 -21.71 3.14
C THR A 382 -44.31 -21.79 2.06
N ASN A 383 -44.39 -20.80 1.17
CA ASN A 383 -45.35 -20.80 0.08
C ASN A 383 -44.84 -20.01 -1.13
N ILE A 384 -45.27 -20.43 -2.32
CA ILE A 384 -45.16 -19.67 -3.56
C ILE A 384 -46.50 -19.73 -4.29
N GLU A 385 -47.05 -18.57 -4.62
CA GLU A 385 -48.30 -18.41 -5.33
C GLU A 385 -48.03 -17.60 -6.60
N ASP A 386 -48.21 -18.24 -7.75
CA ASP A 386 -48.18 -17.58 -9.06
C ASP A 386 -49.52 -16.86 -9.27
N LEU A 387 -49.48 -15.53 -9.40
CA LEU A 387 -50.65 -14.68 -9.56
C LEU A 387 -50.90 -14.32 -11.04
N GLY A 388 -50.17 -14.93 -11.97
CA GLY A 388 -50.17 -14.60 -13.40
C GLY A 388 -49.42 -13.29 -13.71
N LYS A 389 -49.34 -12.91 -15.00
CA LYS A 389 -48.71 -11.66 -15.52
C LYS A 389 -47.63 -11.06 -14.61
N ASP A 390 -46.47 -11.71 -14.56
CA ASP A 390 -45.27 -11.23 -13.85
C ASP A 390 -45.45 -10.96 -12.34
N ARG A 391 -46.50 -11.51 -11.70
CA ARG A 391 -46.76 -11.34 -10.27
C ARG A 391 -46.58 -12.66 -9.55
N VAL A 392 -45.73 -12.65 -8.54
CA VAL A 392 -45.54 -13.81 -7.66
C VAL A 392 -45.62 -13.37 -6.22
N ARG A 393 -46.28 -14.18 -5.40
CA ARG A 393 -46.33 -13.99 -3.96
C ARG A 393 -45.56 -15.11 -3.29
N GLU A 394 -44.61 -14.74 -2.45
CA GLU A 394 -43.76 -15.67 -1.72
C GLU A 394 -43.94 -15.44 -0.22
N SER A 395 -44.06 -16.52 0.54
CA SER A 395 -44.07 -16.47 2.00
C SER A 395 -42.83 -17.16 2.55
N TYR A 396 -42.29 -16.56 3.61
CA TYR A 396 -41.05 -16.98 4.23
C TYR A 396 -41.22 -17.12 5.73
N GLU A 397 -40.51 -18.09 6.28
CA GLU A 397 -40.32 -18.32 7.70
C GLU A 397 -38.83 -18.35 8.00
N ILE A 398 -38.42 -17.54 8.97
CA ILE A 398 -37.04 -17.45 9.44
C ILE A 398 -37.05 -17.80 10.92
N VAL A 399 -36.32 -18.84 11.30
CA VAL A 399 -36.19 -19.27 12.69
C VAL A 399 -34.77 -18.98 13.14
N LEU A 400 -34.66 -18.17 14.20
CA LEU A 400 -33.40 -17.81 14.83
C LEU A 400 -33.34 -18.46 16.20
N LYS A 401 -32.21 -19.09 16.53
CA LYS A 401 -31.97 -19.72 17.82
C LYS A 401 -30.78 -19.07 18.49
N ASN A 402 -30.98 -18.62 19.72
CA ASN A 402 -29.97 -18.04 20.58
C ASN A 402 -29.61 -19.05 21.67
N HIS A 403 -28.38 -19.58 21.64
CA HIS A 403 -27.85 -20.46 22.69
C HIS A 403 -27.03 -19.69 23.74
N LYS A 404 -27.06 -18.36 23.71
CA LYS A 404 -26.37 -17.50 24.69
C LYS A 404 -27.24 -17.25 25.92
N LYS A 405 -26.61 -16.79 27.00
CA LYS A 405 -27.26 -16.49 28.28
C LYS A 405 -27.83 -15.07 28.35
N GLU A 406 -27.60 -14.29 27.31
CA GLU A 406 -28.09 -12.93 27.16
C GLU A 406 -29.06 -12.82 25.99
N ASP A 407 -30.01 -11.89 26.10
CA ASP A 407 -30.90 -11.51 25.02
C ASP A 407 -30.09 -10.86 23.89
N ILE A 408 -30.45 -11.18 22.64
CA ILE A 408 -29.79 -10.63 21.46
C ILE A 408 -30.80 -10.05 20.50
N VAL A 409 -30.33 -9.15 19.65
CA VAL A 409 -31.06 -8.69 18.47
C VAL A 409 -30.28 -9.13 17.24
N VAL A 410 -30.98 -9.81 16.32
CA VAL A 410 -30.43 -10.22 15.04
C VAL A 410 -31.11 -9.41 13.94
N THR A 411 -30.33 -8.66 13.18
CA THR A 411 -30.82 -7.97 11.98
C THR A 411 -30.86 -8.96 10.82
N VAL A 412 -32.07 -9.32 10.42
CA VAL A 412 -32.35 -10.16 9.25
C VAL A 412 -32.38 -9.28 8.01
N VAL A 413 -31.53 -9.59 7.03
CA VAL A 413 -31.42 -8.88 5.74
C VAL A 413 -31.98 -9.76 4.63
N GLU A 414 -33.04 -9.30 4.00
CA GLU A 414 -33.69 -9.96 2.86
C GLU A 414 -33.47 -9.18 1.57
N HIS A 415 -33.28 -9.91 0.47
CA HIS A 415 -33.02 -9.34 -0.86
C HIS A 415 -34.16 -9.64 -1.83
N THR A 416 -34.69 -8.62 -2.51
CA THR A 416 -35.92 -8.72 -3.34
C THR A 416 -35.70 -9.32 -4.74
N ARG A 417 -34.64 -10.13 -4.92
CA ARG A 417 -34.32 -10.90 -6.15
C ARG A 417 -34.30 -10.11 -7.47
N GLY A 418 -34.13 -8.79 -7.42
CA GLY A 418 -34.02 -7.93 -8.62
C GLY A 418 -35.35 -7.47 -9.22
N TRP A 419 -36.49 -7.78 -8.60
CA TRP A 419 -37.79 -7.26 -9.00
C TRP A 419 -37.88 -5.75 -8.76
N ARG A 420 -38.49 -5.02 -9.71
CA ARG A 420 -38.56 -3.55 -9.68
C ARG A 420 -39.57 -3.03 -8.66
N GLU A 421 -40.65 -3.76 -8.46
CA GLU A 421 -41.74 -3.40 -7.54
C GLU A 421 -42.09 -4.59 -6.65
N TRP A 422 -42.31 -4.30 -5.38
CA TRP A 422 -42.72 -5.29 -4.39
C TRP A 422 -43.46 -4.64 -3.24
N GLU A 423 -44.23 -5.44 -2.53
CA GLU A 423 -44.98 -5.02 -1.36
C GLU A 423 -45.01 -6.14 -0.32
N ILE A 424 -44.73 -5.81 0.94
CA ILE A 424 -44.93 -6.74 2.06
C ILE A 424 -46.43 -6.75 2.39
N LYS A 425 -47.09 -7.87 2.05
CA LYS A 425 -48.52 -8.08 2.29
C LYS A 425 -48.82 -8.48 3.72
N ARG A 426 -47.90 -9.18 4.37
CA ARG A 426 -48.01 -9.61 5.75
C ARG A 426 -46.62 -9.70 6.37
N SER A 427 -46.50 -9.33 7.63
CA SER A 427 -45.28 -9.54 8.42
C SER A 427 -45.65 -9.73 9.88
N SER A 428 -44.90 -10.58 10.59
CA SER A 428 -45.03 -10.74 12.04
C SER A 428 -44.28 -9.65 12.82
N LEU A 429 -43.37 -8.93 12.18
CA LEU A 429 -42.60 -7.82 12.76
C LEU A 429 -42.62 -6.61 11.84
N GLU A 430 -42.35 -5.42 12.39
CA GLU A 430 -42.11 -4.24 11.57
C GLU A 430 -40.85 -4.42 10.72
N TYR A 431 -40.89 -3.92 9.50
CA TYR A 431 -39.78 -3.99 8.55
C TYR A 431 -39.30 -2.59 8.19
N ARG A 432 -38.02 -2.48 7.88
CA ARG A 432 -37.44 -1.27 7.30
C ARG A 432 -37.08 -1.53 5.85
N LYS A 433 -37.65 -0.74 4.94
CA LYS A 433 -37.20 -0.69 3.56
C LYS A 433 -35.94 0.17 3.50
N ILE A 434 -34.78 -0.46 3.28
CA ILE A 434 -33.50 0.25 3.18
C ILE A 434 -33.34 0.81 1.77
N ASP A 435 -33.64 -0.01 0.77
CA ASP A 435 -33.69 0.38 -0.64
C ASP A 435 -34.67 -0.55 -1.39
N ASN A 436 -34.74 -0.45 -2.73
CA ASN A 436 -35.63 -1.31 -3.52
C ASN A 436 -35.19 -2.78 -3.57
N TYR A 437 -33.98 -3.08 -3.14
CA TYR A 437 -33.41 -4.42 -3.18
C TYR A 437 -33.22 -5.06 -1.81
N ARG A 438 -33.30 -4.27 -0.72
CA ARG A 438 -33.03 -4.73 0.65
C ARG A 438 -34.12 -4.34 1.64
N ILE A 439 -34.48 -5.32 2.45
CA ILE A 439 -35.44 -5.21 3.57
C ILE A 439 -34.74 -5.69 4.83
N GLU A 440 -34.89 -4.95 5.92
CA GLU A 440 -34.35 -5.34 7.23
C GLU A 440 -35.46 -5.55 8.26
N PHE A 441 -35.26 -6.56 9.10
CA PHE A 441 -36.05 -6.82 10.31
C PHE A 441 -35.11 -6.97 11.49
N ASP A 442 -35.39 -6.29 12.59
CA ASP A 442 -34.70 -6.56 13.85
C ASP A 442 -35.51 -7.57 14.64
N VAL A 443 -34.94 -8.76 14.85
CA VAL A 443 -35.59 -9.85 15.58
C VAL A 443 -34.94 -9.97 16.94
N GLU A 444 -35.71 -9.67 18.00
CA GLU A 444 -35.31 -9.93 19.38
C GLU A 444 -35.40 -11.42 19.67
N VAL A 445 -34.31 -12.01 20.16
CA VAL A 445 -34.23 -13.42 20.53
C VAL A 445 -33.75 -13.49 21.98
N ALA A 446 -34.64 -13.90 22.88
CA ALA A 446 -34.31 -14.04 24.29
C ALA A 446 -33.17 -15.05 24.51
N ALA A 447 -32.50 -14.93 25.66
CA ALA A 447 -31.49 -15.88 26.11
C ALA A 447 -32.01 -17.33 26.05
N GLU A 448 -31.17 -18.25 25.55
CA GLU A 448 -31.45 -19.69 25.48
C GLU A 448 -32.79 -20.06 24.80
N SER A 449 -33.27 -19.21 23.88
CA SER A 449 -34.58 -19.35 23.22
C SER A 449 -34.48 -19.29 21.70
N GLU A 450 -35.62 -19.49 21.04
CA GLU A 450 -35.80 -19.24 19.61
C GLU A 450 -36.86 -18.17 19.34
N ALA A 451 -36.75 -17.49 18.20
CA ALA A 451 -37.71 -16.53 17.69
C ALA A 451 -37.97 -16.80 16.20
N THR A 452 -39.21 -16.56 15.78
CA THR A 452 -39.64 -16.81 14.40
C THR A 452 -40.16 -15.53 13.76
N LEU A 453 -39.56 -15.16 12.63
CA LEU A 453 -40.05 -14.12 11.73
C LEU A 453 -40.81 -14.78 10.58
N THR A 454 -42.05 -14.35 10.34
CA THR A 454 -42.81 -14.73 9.15
C THR A 454 -43.20 -13.50 8.36
N TYR A 455 -43.04 -13.54 7.05
CA TYR A 455 -43.51 -12.47 6.17
C TYR A 455 -43.91 -12.99 4.80
N THR A 456 -44.77 -12.24 4.13
CA THR A 456 -45.26 -12.51 2.78
C THR A 456 -44.98 -11.29 1.93
N ILE A 457 -44.19 -11.49 0.88
CA ILE A 457 -43.85 -10.48 -0.11
C ILE A 457 -44.55 -10.80 -1.43
N GLN A 458 -45.08 -9.77 -2.08
CA GLN A 458 -45.62 -9.87 -3.43
C GLN A 458 -44.77 -9.02 -4.35
N TYR A 459 -44.31 -9.61 -5.44
CA TYR A 459 -43.59 -8.96 -6.52
C TYR A 459 -44.54 -8.64 -7.67
N TYR A 460 -44.21 -7.60 -8.44
CA TYR A 460 -45.00 -7.10 -9.56
C TYR A 460 -44.19 -6.98 -10.85
#